data_AF-A0A1X1XMW2-F1
#
_entry.id   AF-A0A1X1XMW2-F1
#
_cell.length_a   1.000
_cell.length_b   1.000
_cell.length_c   1.000
_cell.angle_alpha   90.00
_cell.angle_beta   90.00
_cell.angle_gamma   90.00
#
_symmetry.space_group_name_H-M   'P 1'
#
loop_
_entity.id
_entity.type
_entity.pdbx_description
1 polymer ?
#
loop_
_entity_poly.entity_id
_entity_poly.type
_entity_poly.pdbx_seq_one_letter_code
_entity_poly.pdbx_strand_id
1 'polypeptide(L)'
;MFHYGAVDIDPRHLVVWILLSGKDDDQLPEWLAVQPGPAQQPDSCPIDYQWLVELRTEIVRRFAEADWPTPEQIAVYADSSHRVKAHGGWFYFK
;
A
#
# COMPACT_ATOMS: atom_id res chain seq x y z
N MET A 1 -12.14 -1.12 27.78
CA MET A 1 -12.29 0.24 27.20
C MET A 1 -10.91 0.63 26.69
N PHE A 2 -10.65 0.52 25.39
CA PHE A 2 -9.35 0.86 24.83
C PHE A 2 -9.32 2.37 24.62
N HIS A 3 -8.61 3.08 25.50
CA HIS A 3 -8.26 4.47 25.27
C HIS A 3 -7.24 4.50 24.14
N TYR A 4 -7.68 4.73 22.90
CA TYR A 4 -6.81 5.22 21.83
C TYR A 4 -6.45 6.68 22.16
N GLY A 5 -5.70 6.88 23.25
CA GLY A 5 -4.97 8.12 23.46
C GLY A 5 -3.97 8.21 22.32
N ALA A 6 -3.93 9.36 21.65
CA ALA A 6 -3.05 9.71 20.56
C ALA A 6 -1.70 8.98 20.67
N VAL A 7 -1.61 7.82 19.99
CA VAL A 7 -0.31 7.20 19.78
C VAL A 7 0.32 8.16 18.78
N ASP A 8 1.40 8.81 19.20
CA ASP A 8 2.28 9.51 18.27
C ASP A 8 2.84 8.40 17.37
N ILE A 9 2.10 8.07 16.31
CA ILE A 9 2.52 7.11 15.32
C ILE A 9 3.68 7.83 14.64
N ASP A 10 4.89 7.36 14.95
CA ASP A 10 6.09 7.83 14.27
C ASP A 10 5.77 7.87 12.76
N PRO A 11 5.87 9.04 12.10
CA PRO A 11 5.48 9.22 10.70
C PRO A 11 6.10 8.22 9.73
N ARG A 12 7.19 7.55 10.14
CA ARG A 12 7.87 6.46 9.43
C ARG A 12 7.08 5.15 9.41
N HIS A 13 6.09 5.00 10.27
CA HIS A 13 5.19 3.84 10.33
C HIS A 13 3.91 4.03 9.51
N LEU A 14 3.81 5.11 8.72
CA LEU A 14 2.66 5.30 7.83
C LEU A 14 2.68 4.27 6.70
N VAL A 15 1.54 3.58 6.55
CA VAL A 15 1.30 2.62 5.47
C VAL A 15 0.10 3.07 4.64
N VAL A 16 0.25 3.11 3.32
CA VAL A 16 -0.82 3.37 2.36
C VAL A 16 -1.14 2.10 1.60
N TRP A 17 -2.42 1.74 1.57
CA TRP A 17 -2.94 0.56 0.87
C TRP A 17 -3.69 0.96 -0.40
N ILE A 18 -3.24 0.45 -1.55
CA ILE A 18 -3.94 0.53 -2.83
C ILE A 18 -4.79 -0.73 -2.99
N LEU A 19 -6.11 -0.56 -2.99
CA LEU A 19 -7.05 -1.67 -3.14
C LEU A 19 -7.51 -1.79 -4.58
N LEU A 20 -7.09 -2.85 -5.24
CA LEU A 20 -7.40 -3.09 -6.65
C LEU A 20 -8.74 -3.81 -6.78
N SER A 21 -9.62 -3.26 -7.62
CA SER A 21 -10.91 -3.87 -7.98
C SER A 21 -10.78 -4.64 -9.29
N GLY A 22 -11.38 -5.84 -9.35
CA GLY A 22 -11.59 -6.56 -10.61
C GLY A 22 -10.50 -7.55 -11.03
N LYS A 23 -9.54 -7.88 -10.16
CA LYS A 23 -8.60 -8.99 -10.37
C LYS A 23 -8.94 -10.17 -9.46
N ASP A 24 -8.67 -11.39 -9.94
CA ASP A 24 -8.75 -12.59 -9.11
C ASP A 24 -7.66 -12.53 -8.03
N ASP A 25 -8.04 -12.90 -6.80
CA ASP A 25 -7.17 -12.81 -5.62
C ASP A 25 -5.85 -13.58 -5.83
N ASP A 26 -5.91 -14.74 -6.50
CA ASP A 26 -4.78 -15.64 -6.73
C ASP A 26 -3.72 -15.08 -7.69
N GLN A 27 -4.07 -14.06 -8.46
CA GLN A 27 -3.18 -13.42 -9.44
C GLN A 27 -2.34 -12.30 -8.82
N LEU A 28 -2.65 -11.91 -7.59
CA LEU A 28 -2.04 -10.80 -6.88
C LEU A 28 -1.30 -11.34 -5.65
N PRO A 29 0.03 -11.15 -5.56
CA PRO A 29 0.73 -11.42 -4.31
C PRO A 29 0.02 -10.71 -3.14
N GLU A 30 -0.11 -11.39 -2.01
CA GLU A 30 -0.57 -10.77 -0.78
C GLU A 30 0.43 -9.70 -0.35
N TRP A 31 -0.08 -8.53 0.01
CA TRP A 31 0.72 -7.41 0.51
C TRP A 31 1.87 -7.06 -0.44
N LEU A 32 1.54 -6.87 -1.72
CA LEU A 32 2.53 -6.52 -2.74
C LEU A 32 3.17 -5.16 -2.42
N ALA A 33 4.44 -5.17 -2.03
CA ALA A 33 5.21 -3.95 -1.82
C ALA A 33 5.46 -3.25 -3.18
N VAL A 34 5.09 -1.98 -3.27
CA VAL A 34 5.34 -1.15 -4.46
C VAL A 34 6.65 -0.41 -4.25
N GLN A 35 7.69 -0.74 -5.02
CA GLN A 35 8.99 -0.09 -4.97
C GLN A 35 9.44 0.34 -6.36
N PRO A 36 10.10 1.50 -6.50
CA PRO A 36 10.72 1.88 -7.75
C PRO A 36 11.97 1.00 -7.99
N GLY A 37 12.04 0.35 -9.14
CA GLY A 37 13.25 -0.34 -9.60
C GLY A 37 12.97 -1.67 -10.31
N PRO A 38 13.90 -2.12 -11.17
CA PRO A 38 13.71 -3.33 -11.99
C PRO A 38 13.80 -4.65 -11.21
N ALA A 39 14.27 -4.62 -9.96
CA ALA A 39 14.62 -5.84 -9.21
C ALA A 39 13.43 -6.52 -8.48
N GLN A 40 12.21 -5.97 -8.58
CA GLN A 40 11.07 -6.43 -7.76
C GLN A 40 9.75 -6.57 -8.53
N GLN A 41 9.75 -6.43 -9.85
CA GLN A 41 8.59 -6.83 -10.63
C GLN A 41 8.45 -8.35 -10.50
N PRO A 42 7.36 -8.89 -9.93
CA PRO A 42 7.18 -10.33 -9.88
C PRO A 42 7.06 -10.82 -11.33
N ASP A 43 7.86 -11.81 -11.73
CA ASP A 43 7.96 -12.32 -13.10
C ASP A 43 6.60 -12.72 -13.72
N SER A 44 5.59 -12.95 -12.88
CA SER A 44 4.24 -13.36 -13.24
C SER A 44 3.15 -12.36 -12.83
N CYS A 45 3.48 -11.15 -12.35
CA CYS A 45 2.45 -10.20 -11.91
C CYS A 45 1.65 -9.71 -13.13
N PRO A 46 0.35 -10.04 -13.25
CA PRO A 46 -0.45 -9.63 -14.40
C PRO A 46 -0.85 -8.16 -14.33
N ILE A 47 -0.44 -7.44 -13.27
CA ILE A 47 -0.69 -6.02 -13.09
C ILE A 47 0.40 -5.23 -13.82
N ASP A 48 -0.01 -4.11 -14.39
CA ASP A 48 0.91 -3.07 -14.80
C ASP A 48 1.63 -2.52 -13.55
N TYR A 49 2.79 -3.11 -13.23
CA TYR A 49 3.59 -2.70 -12.07
C TYR A 49 4.13 -1.28 -12.25
N GLN A 50 4.35 -0.84 -13.49
CA GLN A 50 4.77 0.52 -13.79
C GLN A 50 3.69 1.52 -13.39
N TRP A 51 2.43 1.23 -13.68
CA TRP A 51 1.29 2.04 -13.19
C TRP A 51 1.22 2.09 -11.66
N LEU A 52 1.52 1.00 -10.95
CA LEU A 52 1.60 1.01 -9.48
C LEU A 52 2.73 1.91 -8.98
N VAL A 53 3.90 1.87 -9.63
CA VAL A 53 5.05 2.74 -9.31
C VAL A 53 4.72 4.21 -9.54
N GLU A 54 4.01 4.54 -10.63
CA GLU A 54 3.52 5.89 -10.89
C GLU A 54 2.54 6.36 -9.82
N LEU A 55 1.60 5.50 -9.40
CA LEU A 55 0.69 5.80 -8.29
C LEU A 55 1.44 6.03 -6.97
N ARG A 56 2.42 5.18 -6.64
CA ARG A 56 3.28 5.39 -5.47
C ARG A 56 3.95 6.76 -5.54
N THR A 57 4.49 7.11 -6.70
CA THR A 57 5.19 8.38 -6.91
C THR A 57 4.25 9.56 -6.65
N GLU A 58 3.02 9.49 -7.15
CA GLU A 58 2.00 10.51 -6.89
C GLU A 58 1.62 10.57 -5.40
N ILE A 59 1.43 9.43 -4.73
CA ILE A 59 1.15 9.38 -3.28
C ILE A 59 2.25 10.09 -2.50
N VAL A 60 3.52 9.70 -2.70
CA VAL A 60 4.68 10.31 -2.02
C VAL A 60 4.73 11.81 -2.29
N ARG A 61 4.51 12.23 -3.54
CA ARG A 61 4.47 13.64 -3.93
C ARG A 61 3.38 14.42 -3.18
N ARG A 62 2.17 13.86 -3.04
CA ARG A 62 1.06 14.48 -2.29
C ARG A 62 1.35 14.60 -0.80
N PHE A 63 1.99 13.61 -0.21
CA PHE A 63 2.44 13.70 1.19
C PHE A 63 3.53 14.77 1.37
N ALA A 64 4.46 14.89 0.43
CA ALA A 64 5.46 15.96 0.44
C ALA A 64 4.81 17.35 0.31
N GLU A 65 3.84 17.53 -0.58
CA GLU A 65 3.06 18.78 -0.71
C GLU A 65 2.27 19.15 0.55
N ALA A 66 1.96 18.16 1.40
CA ALA A 66 1.27 18.34 2.66
C ALA A 66 2.22 18.48 3.86
N ASP A 67 3.51 18.76 3.61
CA ASP A 67 4.56 18.90 4.63
C ASP A 67 4.72 17.66 5.52
N TRP A 68 4.46 16.46 4.99
CA TRP A 68 4.74 15.22 5.71
C TRP A 68 6.25 15.10 5.95
N PRO A 69 6.71 14.77 7.18
CA PRO A 69 8.13 14.89 7.54
C PRO A 69 9.05 13.88 6.86
N THR A 70 8.52 12.72 6.45
CA THR A 70 9.31 11.64 5.82
C THR A 70 8.53 10.98 4.67
N PRO A 71 8.19 11.72 3.60
CA PRO A 71 7.27 11.25 2.56
C PRO A 71 7.85 10.05 1.80
N GLU A 72 9.17 10.01 1.62
CA GLU A 72 9.86 8.89 0.96
C GLU A 72 9.89 7.59 1.79
N GLN A 73 9.64 7.68 3.11
CA GLN A 73 9.62 6.52 4.01
C GLN A 73 8.22 5.90 4.13
N ILE A 74 7.22 6.46 3.46
CA ILE A 74 5.86 5.91 3.43
C ILE A 74 5.89 4.56 2.72
N ALA A 75 5.42 3.52 3.40
CA ALA A 75 5.27 2.21 2.80
C ALA A 75 3.97 2.18 1.98
N VAL A 76 4.08 1.81 0.71
CA VAL A 76 2.92 1.68 -0.18
C VAL A 76 2.78 0.22 -0.60
N TYR A 77 1.64 -0.37 -0.29
CA TYR A 77 1.29 -1.74 -0.65
C TYR A 77 0.07 -1.77 -1.55
N ALA A 78 -0.01 -2.79 -2.41
CA ALA A 78 -1.19 -3.09 -3.20
C ALA A 78 -1.77 -4.44 -2.78
N ASP A 79 -3.10 -4.52 -2.74
CA ASP A 79 -3.81 -5.77 -2.47
C ASP A 79 -5.15 -5.84 -3.22
N SER A 80 -5.74 -7.04 -3.30
CA SER A 80 -7.07 -7.22 -3.86
C SER A 80 -8.13 -6.72 -2.89
N SER A 81 -9.01 -5.84 -3.39
CA SER A 81 -10.19 -5.39 -2.63
C SER A 81 -11.12 -6.55 -2.24
N HIS A 82 -11.17 -7.63 -3.02
CA HIS A 82 -12.00 -8.79 -2.75
C HIS A 82 -11.41 -9.63 -1.61
N ARG A 83 -10.12 -10.00 -1.67
CA ARG A 83 -9.38 -10.65 -0.58
C ARG A 83 -9.49 -9.88 0.74
N VAL A 84 -9.26 -8.57 0.71
CA VAL A 84 -9.39 -7.71 1.91
C VAL A 84 -10.80 -7.81 2.48
N LYS A 85 -11.83 -7.74 1.64
CA LYS A 85 -13.23 -7.85 2.09
C LYS A 85 -13.57 -9.23 2.65
N ALA A 86 -13.12 -10.30 2.00
CA ALA A 86 -13.36 -11.68 2.41
C ALA A 86 -12.75 -11.99 3.80
N HIS A 87 -11.63 -11.37 4.13
CA HIS A 87 -10.94 -11.53 5.42
C HIS A 87 -11.32 -10.49 6.47
N GLY A 88 -12.49 -9.85 6.35
CA GLY A 88 -13.02 -8.97 7.39
C GLY A 88 -12.58 -7.51 7.27
N GLY A 89 -12.12 -7.07 6.10
CA GLY A 89 -11.79 -5.67 5.81
C GLY A 89 -10.60 -5.19 6.62
N TRP A 90 -10.83 -4.27 7.55
CA TRP A 90 -9.77 -3.72 8.43
C TRP A 90 -8.98 -4.81 9.18
N PHE A 91 -9.61 -5.93 9.54
CA PHE A 91 -8.94 -7.03 10.24
C PHE A 91 -7.88 -7.75 9.38
N TYR A 92 -7.91 -7.60 8.05
CA TYR A 92 -6.89 -8.15 7.17
C TYR A 92 -5.51 -7.49 7.36
N PHE A 93 -5.47 -6.25 7.83
CA PHE A 93 -4.24 -5.48 8.01
C PHE A 93 -3.70 -5.52 9.45
N LYS A 94 -4.27 -6.37 10.31
CA LYS A 94 -3.88 -6.48 11.72
C LYS A 94 -2.88 -7.60 11.96
#